data_AF-A0A071MHB6-F1
#
_entry.id   AF-A0A071MHB6-F1
#
_cell.length_a   1.000
_cell.length_b   1.000
_cell.length_c   1.000
_cell.angle_alpha   90.00
_cell.angle_beta   90.00
_cell.angle_gamma   90.00
#
_symmetry.space_group_name_H-M   'P 1'
#
loop_
_entity.id
_entity.type
_entity.pdbx_description
1 polymer ?
#
loop_
_entity_poly.entity_id
_entity_poly.type
_entity_poly.pdbx_seq_one_letter_code
_entity_poly.pdbx_strand_id
1 'polypeptide(L)'
;MFNTEHYLIQQVATRSVVFHRKDRMTFVSDRLKWMDENARLNGSELQVGYDGDQAKVYPWDRARDLLERMVGSLKKSVRELNYSPNLEGMLDQLQARSWTRIREARAAALEKSREQEASREADSMPDR
;
A
#
# COMPACT_ATOMS: atom_id res chain seq x y z
N MET A 1 4.69 5.00 9.40
CA MET A 1 4.99 6.41 9.03
C MET A 1 4.49 7.32 10.12
N PHE A 2 5.22 8.40 10.39
CA PHE A 2 4.81 9.47 11.29
C PHE A 2 4.82 10.80 10.54
N ASN A 3 3.74 11.56 10.64
CA ASN A 3 3.46 12.76 9.87
C ASN A 3 3.51 13.99 10.78
N THR A 4 4.28 15.00 10.38
CA THR A 4 4.40 16.30 11.06
C THR A 4 4.13 17.43 10.08
N GLU A 5 4.12 18.68 10.52
CA GLU A 5 3.92 19.82 9.61
C GLU A 5 4.96 19.89 8.48
N HIS A 6 6.24 19.63 8.78
CA HIS A 6 7.33 19.82 7.80
C HIS A 6 7.98 18.53 7.32
N TYR A 7 7.75 17.41 8.02
CA TYR A 7 8.41 16.14 7.72
C TYR A 7 7.44 14.96 7.68
N LEU A 8 7.72 14.05 6.76
CA LEU A 8 7.28 12.66 6.82
C LEU A 8 8.43 11.83 7.38
N ILE A 9 8.20 11.11 8.47
CA ILE A 9 9.22 10.35 9.19
C ILE A 9 8.96 8.86 9.00
N GLN A 10 9.95 8.15 8.46
CA GLN A 10 9.90 6.73 8.21
C GLN A 10 10.82 5.99 9.17
N GLN A 11 10.28 4.99 9.88
CA GLN A 11 11.12 4.02 10.57
C GLN A 11 11.72 3.03 9.56
N VAL A 12 13.05 2.89 9.58
CA VAL A 12 13.79 1.99 8.66
C VAL A 12 14.44 0.81 9.38
N ALA A 13 14.70 0.94 10.69
CA ALA A 13 15.15 -0.15 11.55
C ALA A 13 14.78 0.13 13.01
N THR A 14 15.11 -0.80 13.90
CA THR A 14 14.99 -0.60 15.35
C THR A 14 15.74 0.66 15.77
N ARG A 15 15.02 1.66 16.29
CA ARG A 15 15.56 2.97 16.71
C ARG A 15 16.20 3.82 15.58
N SER A 16 15.97 3.49 14.32
CA SER A 16 16.47 4.28 13.18
C SER A 16 15.32 4.82 12.35
N VAL A 17 15.36 6.12 12.08
CA VAL A 17 14.36 6.83 11.29
C VAL A 17 15.01 7.69 10.21
N VAL A 18 14.28 7.89 9.11
CA VAL A 18 14.63 8.81 8.03
C VAL A 18 13.59 9.93 8.02
N PHE A 19 14.07 11.16 7.88
CA PHE A 19 13.25 12.35 7.76
C PHE A 19 13.19 12.77 6.32
N HIS A 20 11.98 12.91 5.79
CA HIS A 20 11.75 13.44 4.46
C HIS A 20 11.09 14.81 4.58
N ARG A 21 11.70 15.84 4.01
CA ARG A 21 11.14 17.20 4.03
C ARG A 21 9.97 17.29 3.06
N LYS A 22 8.80 17.72 3.55
CA LYS A 22 7.57 17.80 2.75
C LYS A 22 7.62 18.85 1.65
N ASP A 23 8.37 19.93 1.86
CA ASP A 23 8.57 20.98 0.85
C ASP A 23 9.32 20.48 -0.40
N ARG A 24 9.92 19.29 -0.35
CA ARG A 24 10.58 18.60 -1.46
C ARG A 24 9.88 17.30 -1.84
N MET A 25 8.64 17.12 -1.41
CA MET A 25 7.85 15.92 -1.69
C MET A 25 6.73 16.18 -2.68
N THR A 26 6.43 15.17 -3.48
CA THR A 26 5.27 15.15 -4.37
C THR A 26 4.46 13.89 -4.10
N PHE A 27 3.22 14.08 -3.67
CA PHE A 27 2.27 12.98 -3.53
C PHE A 27 1.69 12.62 -4.89
N VAL A 28 1.73 11.34 -5.25
CA VAL A 28 1.32 10.89 -6.59
C VAL A 28 -0.19 10.77 -6.78
N SER A 29 -0.98 10.97 -5.71
CA SER A 29 -2.44 10.97 -5.80
C SER A 29 -3.06 12.03 -4.90
N ASP A 30 -4.20 12.57 -5.33
CA ASP A 30 -4.97 13.56 -4.58
C ASP A 30 -5.42 13.02 -3.23
N ARG A 31 -5.73 11.71 -3.14
CA ARG A 31 -6.05 11.06 -1.87
C ARG A 31 -4.90 11.17 -0.88
N LEU A 32 -3.67 10.89 -1.30
CA LEU A 32 -2.50 10.99 -0.41
C LEU A 32 -2.24 12.43 0.00
N LYS A 33 -2.41 13.37 -0.93
CA LYS A 33 -2.30 14.80 -0.63
C LYS A 33 -3.34 15.24 0.41
N TRP A 34 -4.61 14.86 0.23
CA TRP A 34 -5.67 15.11 1.21
C TRP A 34 -5.37 14.46 2.56
N MET A 35 -4.86 13.23 2.57
CA MET A 35 -4.46 12.56 3.81
C MET A 35 -3.33 13.30 4.53
N ASP A 36 -2.40 13.91 3.79
CA ASP A 36 -1.36 14.74 4.37
C ASP A 36 -1.94 15.98 5.06
N GLU A 37 -2.76 16.72 4.31
CA GLU A 37 -3.42 17.96 4.75
C GLU A 37 -4.33 17.76 5.97
N ASN A 38 -4.91 16.56 6.12
CA ASN A 38 -5.84 16.22 7.21
C ASN A 38 -5.18 15.40 8.33
N ALA A 39 -3.85 15.32 8.39
CA ALA A 39 -3.09 14.54 9.38
C ALA A 39 -3.48 13.04 9.44
N ARG A 40 -3.94 12.48 8.32
CA ARG A 40 -4.37 11.08 8.16
C ARG A 40 -3.28 10.14 7.64
N LEU A 41 -2.07 10.62 7.34
CA LEU A 41 -0.95 9.76 6.91
C LEU A 41 -0.35 8.90 8.04
N ASN A 42 -0.62 9.23 9.30
CA ASN A 42 -0.15 8.45 10.44
C ASN A 42 -0.66 7.01 10.37
N GLY A 43 0.24 6.04 10.52
CA GLY A 43 -0.09 4.61 10.40
C GLY A 43 -0.34 4.11 8.97
N SER A 44 -0.33 5.00 7.96
CA SER A 44 -0.46 4.57 6.57
C SER A 44 0.80 3.88 6.06
N GLU A 45 0.61 2.92 5.16
CA GLU A 45 1.69 2.28 4.41
C GLU A 45 2.01 3.11 3.17
N LEU A 46 3.22 3.68 3.14
CA LEU A 46 3.69 4.56 2.07
C LEU A 46 5.09 4.15 1.63
N GLN A 47 5.37 4.33 0.34
CA GLN A 47 6.71 4.18 -0.23
C GLN A 47 7.19 5.57 -0.66
N VAL A 48 8.41 5.93 -0.25
CA VAL A 48 9.07 7.16 -0.67
C VAL A 48 10.16 6.80 -1.66
N GLY A 49 10.00 7.18 -2.92
CA GLY A 49 11.01 7.09 -3.96
C GLY A 49 11.71 8.43 -4.16
N TYR A 50 12.95 8.41 -4.62
CA TYR A 50 13.72 9.63 -4.90
C TYR A 50 14.06 9.71 -6.39
N ASP A 51 13.88 10.91 -6.93
CA ASP A 51 14.25 11.32 -8.28
C ASP A 51 15.19 12.53 -8.13
N GLY A 52 16.49 12.25 -8.02
CA GLY A 52 17.47 13.22 -7.50
C GLY A 52 17.12 13.67 -6.08
N ASP A 53 16.98 14.98 -5.89
CA ASP A 53 16.63 15.59 -4.61
C ASP A 53 15.12 15.65 -4.33
N GLN A 54 14.29 15.25 -5.30
CA GLN A 54 12.84 15.31 -5.19
C GLN A 54 12.27 13.95 -4.77
N ALA A 55 11.53 13.94 -3.67
CA ALA A 55 10.89 12.73 -3.16
C ALA A 55 9.48 12.59 -3.76
N LYS A 56 9.12 11.39 -4.23
CA LYS A 56 7.78 11.02 -4.68
C LYS A 56 7.18 10.00 -3.71
N VAL A 57 5.98 10.28 -3.24
CA VAL A 57 5.28 9.46 -2.24
C VAL A 57 4.17 8.65 -2.90
N TYR A 58 4.30 7.34 -2.82
CA TYR A 58 3.38 6.36 -3.39
C TYR A 58 2.61 5.62 -2.30
N PRO A 59 1.36 5.20 -2.57
CA PRO A 59 0.69 4.27 -1.69
C PRO A 59 1.46 2.95 -1.72
N TRP A 60 1.73 2.38 -0.54
CA TRP A 60 2.40 1.09 -0.44
C TRP A 60 1.44 0.03 0.08
N ASP A 61 1.58 -1.17 -0.45
CA ASP A 61 0.81 -2.32 -0.01
C ASP A 61 1.75 -3.43 0.41
N ARG A 62 1.90 -3.63 1.73
CA ARG A 62 2.80 -4.64 2.27
C ARG A 62 2.43 -6.04 1.81
N ALA A 63 1.14 -6.35 1.64
CA ALA A 63 0.74 -7.69 1.19
C ALA A 63 1.15 -7.93 -0.26
N ARG A 64 1.06 -6.90 -1.10
CA ARG A 64 1.56 -6.96 -2.48
C ARG A 64 3.07 -7.15 -2.53
N ASP A 65 3.84 -6.38 -1.77
CA ASP A 65 5.31 -6.50 -1.74
C ASP A 65 5.77 -7.87 -1.24
N LEU A 66 5.14 -8.39 -0.18
CA LEU A 66 5.44 -9.74 0.31
C LEU A 66 5.17 -10.79 -0.77
N LEU A 67 4.03 -10.68 -1.47
CA LEU A 67 3.71 -11.58 -2.58
C LEU A 67 4.73 -11.48 -3.72
N GLU A 68 5.13 -10.27 -4.12
CA GLU A 68 6.15 -10.02 -5.14
C GLU A 68 7.50 -10.64 -4.75
N ARG A 69 7.95 -10.45 -3.51
CA ARG A 69 9.22 -11.03 -3.01
C ARG A 69 9.19 -12.54 -2.96
N MET A 70 8.10 -13.14 -2.47
CA MET A 70 7.96 -14.59 -2.40
C MET A 70 8.00 -15.21 -3.80
N VAL A 71 7.26 -14.66 -4.76
CA VAL A 71 7.26 -15.14 -6.14
C VAL A 71 8.63 -14.95 -6.79
N GLY A 72 9.30 -13.82 -6.55
CA GLY A 72 10.67 -13.59 -7.00
C GLY A 72 11.65 -14.64 -6.47
N SER A 73 11.54 -15.02 -5.19
CA SER A 73 12.35 -16.09 -4.59
C SER A 73 12.06 -17.45 -5.24
N LEU A 74 10.79 -17.77 -5.51
CA LEU A 74 10.43 -19.01 -6.20
C LEU A 74 11.00 -19.06 -7.62
N LYS A 75 10.88 -17.97 -8.39
CA LYS A 75 11.47 -17.88 -9.75
C LYS A 75 12.98 -18.05 -9.71
N LYS A 76 13.66 -17.49 -8.70
CA LYS A 76 15.09 -17.72 -8.50
C LYS A 76 15.40 -19.20 -8.30
N SER A 77 14.68 -19.90 -7.42
CA SER A 77 14.85 -21.35 -7.24
C SER A 77 14.54 -22.15 -8.52
N VAL A 78 13.55 -21.73 -9.31
CA VAL A 78 13.24 -22.33 -10.62
C VAL A 78 14.44 -22.29 -11.56
N ARG A 79 15.12 -21.16 -11.63
CA ARG A 79 16.34 -20.99 -12.44
C ARG A 79 17.50 -21.82 -11.92
N GLU A 80 17.74 -21.76 -10.61
CA GLU A 80 18.85 -22.48 -9.96
C GLU A 80 18.72 -24.00 -10.11
N LEU A 81 17.50 -24.52 -10.12
CA LEU A 81 17.21 -25.95 -10.29
C LEU A 81 17.02 -26.37 -11.75
N ASN A 82 17.23 -25.45 -12.71
CA ASN A 82 17.02 -25.68 -14.15
C ASN A 82 15.63 -26.27 -14.48
N TYR A 83 14.60 -25.85 -13.75
CA TYR A 83 13.22 -26.19 -14.10
C TYR A 83 12.80 -25.49 -15.41
N SER A 84 11.72 -25.98 -16.02
CA SER A 84 11.22 -25.44 -17.28
C SER A 84 10.88 -23.94 -17.16
N PRO A 85 11.23 -23.10 -18.16
CA PRO A 85 10.84 -21.68 -18.21
C PRO A 85 9.33 -21.44 -18.14
N ASN A 86 8.52 -22.44 -18.53
CA ASN A 86 7.07 -22.36 -18.41
C ASN A 86 6.62 -22.20 -16.95
N LEU A 87 7.38 -22.73 -15.99
CA LEU A 87 7.08 -22.62 -14.57
C LEU A 87 7.19 -21.16 -14.07
N GLU A 88 8.16 -20.38 -14.59
CA GLU A 88 8.24 -18.94 -14.27
C GLU A 88 6.99 -18.19 -14.75
N GLY A 89 6.52 -18.47 -15.97
CA GLY A 89 5.30 -17.88 -16.50
C GLY A 89 4.05 -18.29 -15.71
N MET A 90 3.97 -19.54 -15.25
CA MET A 90 2.89 -19.99 -14.36
C MET A 90 2.91 -19.27 -13.01
N LEU A 91 4.10 -19.02 -12.44
CA LEU A 91 4.24 -18.26 -11.20
C LEU A 91 3.77 -16.81 -11.36
N ASP A 92 4.08 -16.16 -12.50
CA ASP A 92 3.60 -14.81 -12.80
C ASP A 92 2.06 -14.77 -12.92
N GLN A 93 1.46 -15.76 -13.59
CA GLN A 93 0.01 -15.87 -13.69
C GLN A 93 -0.65 -16.12 -12.33
N LEU A 94 -0.06 -16.99 -11.51
CA LEU A 94 -0.57 -17.30 -10.17
C LEU A 94 -0.48 -16.07 -9.26
N GLN A 95 0.62 -15.31 -9.35
CA GLN A 95 0.78 -14.04 -8.64
C GLN A 95 -0.32 -13.06 -9.02
N ALA A 96 -0.53 -12.82 -10.32
CA ALA A 96 -1.55 -11.89 -10.82
C ALA A 96 -2.96 -12.28 -10.36
N ARG A 97 -3.32 -13.57 -10.48
CA ARG A 97 -4.63 -14.09 -10.02
C ARG A 97 -4.80 -13.98 -8.51
N SER A 98 -3.75 -14.21 -7.73
CA SER A 98 -3.79 -14.09 -6.27
C SER A 98 -3.98 -12.64 -5.84
N TRP A 99 -3.28 -11.71 -6.49
CA TRP A 99 -3.44 -10.29 -6.23
C TRP A 99 -4.84 -9.77 -6.59
N THR A 100 -5.39 -10.20 -7.72
CA THR A 100 -6.77 -9.87 -8.11
C THR A 100 -7.78 -10.33 -7.06
N ARG A 101 -7.67 -11.59 -6.59
CA ARG A 101 -8.54 -12.09 -5.51
C ARG A 101 -8.44 -11.28 -4.22
N ILE A 102 -7.23 -10.86 -3.83
CA ILE A 102 -7.03 -10.00 -2.64
C ILE A 102 -7.73 -8.64 -2.83
N ARG A 103 -7.60 -8.02 -4.01
CA ARG A 103 -8.26 -6.75 -4.30
C ARG A 103 -9.78 -6.88 -4.28
N GLU A 104 -10.32 -7.92 -4.89
CA GLU A 104 -11.77 -8.20 -4.91
C GLU A 104 -12.32 -8.39 -3.49
N ALA A 105 -11.65 -9.20 -2.67
CA ALA A 105 -12.06 -9.41 -1.29
C ALA A 105 -12.06 -8.11 -0.47
N ARG A 106 -11.06 -7.23 -0.69
CA ARG A 106 -11.01 -5.92 -0.02
C ARG A 106 -12.08 -4.97 -0.51
N ALA A 107 -12.38 -4.95 -1.81
CA ALA A 107 -13.48 -4.16 -2.36
C ALA A 107 -14.82 -4.60 -1.75
N ALA A 108 -15.07 -5.92 -1.70
CA ALA A 108 -16.27 -6.46 -1.09
C ALA A 108 -16.38 -6.12 0.41
N ALA A 109 -15.27 -6.17 1.15
CA ALA A 109 -15.25 -5.76 2.56
C ALA A 109 -15.53 -4.26 2.75
N LEU A 110 -15.03 -3.41 1.85
CA LEU A 110 -15.28 -1.97 1.87
C LEU A 110 -16.76 -1.66 1.60
N GLU A 111 -17.36 -2.28 0.58
CA GLU A 111 -18.79 -2.11 0.29
C GLU A 111 -19.65 -2.56 1.49
N LYS A 112 -19.34 -3.72 2.07
CA LYS A 112 -20.04 -4.19 3.27
C LYS A 112 -19.91 -3.23 4.46
N SER A 113 -18.75 -2.58 4.63
CA SER A 113 -18.55 -1.57 5.68
C SER A 113 -19.41 -0.33 5.43
N ARG A 114 -19.51 0.13 4.18
CA ARG A 114 -20.34 1.27 3.79
C ARG A 114 -21.83 0.99 4.02
N GLU A 115 -22.29 -0.20 3.66
CA GLU A 115 -23.67 -0.64 3.92
C GLU A 115 -23.99 -0.66 5.43
N GLN A 116 -23.04 -1.10 6.26
CA GLN A 116 -23.18 -1.10 7.71
C GLN A 116 -23.20 0.32 8.31
N GLU A 117 -22.38 1.23 7.80
CA GLU A 117 -22.37 2.64 8.20
C GLU A 117 -23.69 3.33 7.80
N ALA A 118 -24.17 3.12 6.57
CA ALA A 118 -25.44 3.67 6.09
C ALA A 118 -26.66 3.15 6.90
N SER A 119 -26.63 1.87 7.28
CA SER A 119 -27.70 1.28 8.12
C SER A 119 -27.71 1.89 9.52
N ARG A 120 -26.54 2.16 10.12
CA ARG A 120 -26.43 2.83 11.43
C ARG A 120 -26.85 4.29 11.38
N GLU A 121 -26.55 4.99 10.29
CA GLU A 121 -26.99 6.38 10.08
C GLU A 121 -28.51 6.46 9.94
N ALA A 122 -29.13 5.51 9.22
CA ALA A 122 -30.59 5.43 9.06
C ALA A 122 -31.34 5.17 10.38
N ASP A 123 -30.81 4.32 11.26
CA ASP A 123 -31.38 4.06 12.60
C ASP A 123 -31.18 5.23 13.59
N SER A 124 -30.28 6.17 13.29
CA SER A 124 -29.94 7.29 14.18
C SER A 124 -30.71 8.59 13.90
N MET A 125 -31.60 8.60 12.91
CA MET A 125 -32.56 9.68 12.66
C MET A 125 -33.86 9.40 13.43
N PRO A 126 -34.12 10.02 14.59
CA PRO A 126 -35.40 9.85 15.28
C PRO A 126 -36.51 10.56 14.48
N ASP A 127 -37.67 9.89 14.39
CA ASP A 127 -38.92 10.46 13.86
C ASP A 127 -39.16 11.86 14.45
N ARG A 128 -39.32 12.84 13.57
CA ARG A 128 -39.69 14.21 13.89
C ARG A 128 -41.18 14.42 13.70
#